data_AF-A0A519M7J2-F1
#
_entry.id   AF-A0A519M7J2-F1
#
_cell.length_a   1.000
_cell.length_b   1.000
_cell.length_c   1.000
_cell.angle_alpha   90.00
_cell.angle_beta   90.00
_cell.angle_gamma   90.00
#
_symmetry.space_group_name_H-M   'P 1'
#
loop_
_entity.id
_entity.type
_entity.pdbx_description
1 polymer ?
#
loop_
_entity_poly.entity_id
_entity_poly.type
_entity_poly.pdbx_seq_one_letter_code
_entity_poly.pdbx_strand_id
1 'polypeptide(L)' 'MKIPHLFGRVALAASVLFGGLAAQATEFRSSDIHPEDYPTVLAVRHMGETLSKATGGKHSIKVYAKG' A
#
# COMPACT_ATOMS: atom_id res chain seq x y z
N MET A 1 -20.63 -18.22 -39.70
CA MET A 1 -20.21 -16.94 -39.08
C MET A 1 -18.91 -17.14 -38.32
N LYS A 2 -17.82 -16.48 -38.71
CA LYS A 2 -16.53 -16.53 -38.02
C LYS A 2 -16.49 -15.40 -36.98
N ILE A 3 -16.76 -15.72 -35.72
CA ILE A 3 -16.81 -14.78 -34.57
C ILE A 3 -15.48 -14.70 -33.74
N PRO A 4 -14.34 -15.34 -34.09
CA PRO A 4 -13.22 -15.52 -33.13
C PRO A 4 -12.54 -14.20 -32.73
N HIS A 5 -12.57 -13.18 -33.58
CA HIS A 5 -11.94 -11.89 -33.30
C HIS A 5 -12.72 -11.02 -32.31
N LEU A 6 -14.03 -11.26 -32.13
CA LEU A 6 -14.86 -10.52 -31.19
C LEU A 6 -14.52 -10.92 -29.75
N PHE A 7 -14.30 -12.21 -29.51
CA PHE A 7 -13.88 -12.74 -28.20
C PHE A 7 -12.52 -12.20 -27.76
N GLY A 8 -11.55 -12.15 -28.68
CA GLY A 8 -10.22 -11.60 -28.40
C GLY A 8 -10.24 -10.10 -28.07
N ARG A 9 -11.14 -9.33 -28.71
CA ARG A 9 -11.31 -7.88 -28.46
C ARG A 9 -11.99 -7.61 -27.12
N VAL A 10 -12.97 -8.43 -26.73
CA VAL A 10 -13.61 -8.35 -25.40
C VAL A 10 -12.62 -8.69 -24.29
N ALA A 11 -11.79 -9.73 -24.47
CA ALA A 11 -10.74 -10.08 -23.51
C ALA A 11 -9.68 -8.98 -23.34
N LEU A 12 -9.26 -8.34 -24.44
CA LEU A 12 -8.31 -7.22 -24.40
C LEU A 12 -8.92 -5.98 -23.71
N ALA A 13 -10.18 -5.64 -24.01
CA ALA A 13 -10.87 -4.53 -23.35
C ALA A 13 -11.04 -4.77 -21.84
N ALA A 14 -11.33 -6.02 -21.42
CA ALA A 14 -11.42 -6.37 -20.02
C ALA A 14 -10.07 -6.22 -19.29
N SER A 15 -8.96 -6.60 -19.92
CA SER A 15 -7.62 -6.45 -19.30
C SER A 15 -7.22 -5.00 -19.01
N VAL A 16 -7.67 -4.04 -19.82
CA VAL A 16 -7.42 -2.61 -19.58
C VAL A 16 -8.24 -2.08 -18.40
N LEU A 17 -9.48 -2.55 -18.23
CA LEU A 17 -10.35 -2.14 -17.12
C LEU A 17 -9.85 -2.67 -15.75
N PHE A 18 -9.23 -3.86 -15.73
CA PHE A 18 -8.70 -4.45 -14.48
C PHE A 18 -7.21 -4.17 -14.24
N GLY A 19 -6.43 -3.82 -15.28
CA GLY A 19 -5.00 -3.56 -15.17
C GLY A 19 -4.64 -2.31 -14.36
N GLY A 20 -5.58 -1.37 -14.18
CA GLY A 20 -5.36 -0.13 -13.44
C GLY A 20 -5.46 -0.25 -11.91
N LEU A 21 -5.99 -1.35 -11.36
CA LEU A 21 -6.13 -1.54 -9.91
C LEU A 21 -4.87 -2.13 -9.25
N ALA A 22 -3.68 -1.78 -9.73
CA ALA A 22 -2.44 -2.16 -9.06
C ALA A 22 -2.45 -1.56 -7.64
N ALA A 23 -2.67 -2.40 -6.62
CA ALA A 23 -2.66 -2.00 -5.23
C ALA A 23 -1.27 -1.43 -4.89
N GLN A 24 -1.18 -0.11 -4.79
CA GLN A 24 0.06 0.57 -4.41
C GLN A 24 0.28 0.39 -2.91
N ALA A 25 1.36 -0.29 -2.54
CA ALA A 25 1.85 -0.27 -1.19
C ALA A 25 2.59 1.06 -0.95
N THR A 26 2.32 1.73 0.17
CA THR A 26 2.94 3.01 0.52
C THR A 26 3.57 2.92 1.89
N GLU A 27 4.88 3.19 1.97
CA GLU A 27 5.61 3.37 3.22
C GLU A 27 5.72 4.86 3.54
N PHE A 28 5.12 5.29 4.65
CA PHE A 28 5.29 6.62 5.20
C PHE A 28 6.53 6.65 6.10
N ARG A 29 7.29 7.74 6.06
CA ARG A 29 8.50 7.93 6.89
C ARG A 29 8.23 8.97 7.97
N SER A 30 8.48 8.63 9.22
CA SER A 30 8.37 9.52 10.38
C SER A 30 9.74 9.71 11.00
N SER A 31 10.13 10.96 11.27
CA SER A 31 11.36 11.31 11.98
C SER A 31 11.01 11.81 13.38
N ASP A 32 11.75 11.35 14.39
CA ASP A 32 11.58 11.77 15.79
C ASP A 32 12.96 11.95 16.45
N ILE A 33 13.14 13.01 17.23
CA ILE A 33 14.41 13.32 17.92
C ILE A 33 14.62 12.43 19.15
N HIS A 34 13.55 11.83 19.66
CA HIS A 34 13.60 11.04 20.87
C HIS A 34 14.17 9.63 20.62
N PRO A 35 14.67 8.94 21.66
CA PRO A 35 15.12 7.56 21.54
C PRO A 35 13.98 6.58 21.24
N GLU A 36 14.36 5.35 20.86
CA GLU A 36 13.45 4.30 20.39
C GLU A 36 12.36 3.89 21.40
N ASP A 37 12.65 4.01 22.69
CA ASP A 37 11.78 3.68 23.81
C ASP A 37 10.93 4.87 24.28
N TYR A 38 11.06 6.02 23.63
CA TYR A 38 10.31 7.21 24.01
C TYR A 38 8.82 7.09 23.61
N PRO A 39 7.88 7.61 24.43
CA PRO A 39 6.45 7.40 24.18
C PRO A 39 5.95 7.83 22.79
N THR A 40 6.50 8.89 22.21
CA THR A 40 6.10 9.36 20.88
C THR A 40 6.53 8.39 19.77
N VAL A 41 7.75 7.85 19.86
CA VAL A 41 8.26 6.84 18.92
C VAL A 41 7.41 5.57 18.99
N LEU A 42 7.11 5.10 20.21
CA LEU A 42 6.25 3.94 20.43
C LEU A 42 4.83 4.14 19.90
N ALA A 43 4.26 5.34 20.11
CA ALA A 43 2.93 5.67 19.60
C ALA A 43 2.87 5.61 18.06
N VAL A 44 3.86 6.17 17.36
CA VAL A 44 3.89 6.15 15.88
C VAL A 44 4.16 4.74 15.35
N ARG A 45 4.99 3.94 16.04
CA ARG A 45 5.17 2.51 15.70
C ARG A 45 3.85 1.75 15.81
N HIS A 46 3.12 1.92 16.90
CA HIS A 46 1.80 1.32 17.08
C HIS A 46 0.77 1.80 16.05
N MET A 47 0.82 3.08 15.67
CA MET A 47 0.01 3.61 14.57
C MET A 47 0.33 2.90 13.24
N GLY A 48 1.61 2.64 12.96
CA GLY A 48 2.04 1.89 11.78
C GLY A 48 1.48 0.48 11.74
N GLU A 49 1.49 -0.24 12.87
CA GLU A 49 0.87 -1.57 12.98
C GLU A 49 -0.64 -1.54 12.74
N THR A 50 -1.32 -0.57 13.34
CA THR A 50 -2.78 -0.40 13.21
C THR A 50 -3.16 -0.08 11.77
N LEU A 51 -2.42 0.84 11.13
CA LEU A 51 -2.62 1.22 9.74
C LEU A 51 -2.37 0.04 8.78
N SER A 52 -1.31 -0.74 9.02
CA SER A 52 -1.00 -1.92 8.22
C SER A 52 -2.12 -2.96 8.31
N LYS A 53 -2.61 -3.25 9.52
CA LYS A 53 -3.76 -4.16 9.73
C LYS A 53 -5.02 -3.65 9.04
N ALA A 54 -5.35 -2.37 9.21
CA ALA A 54 -6.56 -1.77 8.62
C ALA A 54 -6.55 -1.76 7.09
N THR A 55 -5.37 -1.77 6.47
CA THR A 55 -5.20 -1.61 5.01
C THR A 55 -4.81 -2.92 4.32
N GLY A 56 -4.78 -4.04 5.04
CA GLY A 56 -4.32 -5.32 4.52
C GLY A 56 -2.86 -5.27 4.05
N GLY A 57 -2.01 -4.54 4.75
CA GLY A 57 -0.59 -4.38 4.46
C GLY A 57 -0.26 -3.31 3.40
N LYS A 58 -1.26 -2.61 2.84
CA LYS A 58 -1.00 -1.58 1.80
C LYS A 58 -0.31 -0.34 2.34
N HIS A 59 -0.50 -0.01 3.61
CA HIS A 59 0.11 1.19 4.20
C HIS A 59 0.92 0.82 5.44
N SER A 60 2.13 1.36 5.53
CA SER A 60 3.04 1.15 6.67
C SER A 60 3.68 2.48 7.09
N ILE A 61 4.17 2.54 8.33
CA ILE A 61 4.94 3.68 8.84
C ILE A 61 6.28 3.16 9.32
N LYS A 62 7.36 3.76 8.82
CA LYS A 62 8.73 3.53 9.28
C LYS A 62 9.18 4.73 10.11
N VAL A 63 9.46 4.48 11.38
CA VAL A 63 9.98 5.51 12.31
C VAL A 63 11.50 5.48 12.30
N TYR A 64 12.09 6.67 12.14
CA TYR A 64 13.50 6.95 12.26
C TYR A 64 13.70 7.78 13.53
N ALA A 65 14.10 7.11 14.62
CA ALA A 65 14.39 7.75 15.90
C ALA A 65 15.84 8.26 15.94
N LYS A 66 16.09 9.30 16.74
CA LYS A 66 17.40 9.96 16.90
C LYS A 66 17.91 10.61 15.59
N GLY A 67 17.01 11.30 14.89
CA GLY A 67 17.36 12.13 13.73
C GLY A 67 18.24 13.33 14.07
#